data_AF-A0A521YI07-F1
#
_entry.id   AF-A0A521YI07-F1
#
_cell.length_a   1.000
_cell.length_b   1.000
_cell.length_c   1.000
_cell.angle_alpha   90.00
_cell.angle_beta   90.00
_cell.angle_gamma   90.00
#
_symmetry.space_group_name_H-M   'P 1'
#
loop_
_entity.id
_entity.type
_entity.pdbx_description
1 polymer ?
#
loop_
_entity_poly.entity_id
_entity_poly.type
_entity_poly.pdbx_seq_one_letter_code
_entity_poly.pdbx_strand_id
1 'polypeptide(L)'
;MAEERRLGGDSADGIEGLAGQAKAAGSAAMEQAQELAPKARETAYSAAESGREGAADAIERAATQIEGRVGGVEGMPAKAAGRAAQGMHVAAEYLEHHETAEIIDDVEQYVRTHPMRSLTAAVATGFIVGRVLR
;
A
#
# COMPACT_ATOMS: atom_id res chain seq x y z
N MET A 1 43.08 -30.69 -15.39
CA MET A 1 41.75 -30.15 -15.73
C MET A 1 40.84 -30.35 -14.54
N ALA A 2 40.76 -29.38 -13.63
CA ALA A 2 39.87 -29.45 -12.48
C ALA A 2 39.63 -28.02 -11.98
N GLU A 3 38.51 -27.40 -12.34
CA GLU A 3 37.93 -26.25 -11.60
C GLU A 3 36.59 -25.69 -12.17
N GLU A 4 35.63 -26.52 -12.59
CA GLU A 4 34.38 -25.98 -13.20
C GLU A 4 33.05 -26.39 -12.54
N ARG A 5 33.02 -26.89 -11.30
CA ARG A 5 31.74 -27.37 -10.70
C ARG A 5 31.44 -26.94 -9.26
N ARG A 6 31.62 -25.65 -8.91
CA ARG A 6 31.22 -25.17 -7.57
C ARG A 6 30.42 -23.87 -7.49
N LEU A 7 30.04 -23.24 -8.60
CA LEU A 7 29.35 -21.94 -8.55
C LEU A 7 27.82 -22.00 -8.68
N GLY A 8 27.20 -23.18 -8.85
CA GLY A 8 25.75 -23.30 -9.13
C GLY A 8 24.87 -23.83 -7.99
N GLY A 9 25.41 -24.42 -6.92
CA GLY A 9 24.63 -25.08 -5.86
C GLY A 9 24.20 -24.15 -4.71
N ASP A 10 25.07 -23.24 -4.30
CA ASP A 10 24.89 -22.39 -3.11
C ASP A 10 23.73 -21.38 -3.27
N SER A 11 23.51 -20.88 -4.48
CA SER A 11 22.40 -19.96 -4.77
C SER A 11 21.05 -20.65 -4.81
N ALA A 12 20.97 -21.93 -5.23
CA ALA A 12 19.70 -22.66 -5.27
C ALA A 12 19.21 -22.99 -3.85
N ASP A 13 20.08 -23.55 -3.00
CA ASP A 13 19.80 -23.81 -1.58
C ASP A 13 19.45 -22.53 -0.80
N GLY A 14 20.13 -21.42 -1.10
CA GLY A 14 19.84 -20.11 -0.50
C GLY A 14 18.45 -19.56 -0.88
N ILE A 15 18.04 -19.70 -2.14
CA ILE A 15 16.71 -19.27 -2.62
C ILE A 15 15.62 -20.17 -2.02
N GLU A 16 15.85 -21.48 -1.92
CA GLU A 16 14.91 -22.43 -1.30
C GLU A 16 14.75 -22.17 0.20
N GLY A 17 15.85 -21.88 0.90
CA GLY A 17 15.84 -21.47 2.30
C GLY A 17 15.10 -20.15 2.51
N LEU A 18 15.30 -19.17 1.62
CA LEU A 18 14.60 -17.89 1.66
C LEU A 18 13.10 -18.05 1.38
N ALA A 19 12.73 -18.87 0.40
CA ALA A 19 11.34 -19.18 0.09
C ALA A 19 10.64 -19.89 1.25
N GLY A 20 11.35 -20.82 1.91
CA GLY A 20 10.87 -21.50 3.12
C GLY A 20 10.63 -20.52 4.28
N GLN A 21 11.58 -19.62 4.54
CA GLN A 21 11.45 -18.58 5.56
C GLN A 21 10.34 -17.59 5.25
N ALA A 22 10.24 -17.13 4.00
CA ALA A 22 9.16 -16.23 3.56
C ALA A 22 7.79 -16.89 3.72
N LYS A 23 7.66 -18.18 3.38
CA LYS A 23 6.42 -18.93 3.56
C LYS A 23 6.08 -19.10 5.04
N ALA A 24 7.05 -19.39 5.90
CA ALA A 24 6.84 -19.50 7.33
C ALA A 24 6.42 -18.16 7.97
N ALA A 25 7.14 -17.08 7.64
CA ALA A 25 6.82 -15.73 8.10
C ALA A 25 5.44 -15.27 7.59
N GLY A 26 5.13 -15.54 6.33
CA GLY A 26 3.82 -15.26 5.74
C GLY A 26 2.71 -16.05 6.41
N SER A 27 2.94 -17.33 6.74
CA SER A 27 1.95 -18.17 7.43
C SER A 27 1.65 -17.65 8.84
N ALA A 28 2.69 -17.30 9.61
CA ALA A 28 2.54 -16.71 10.94
C ALA A 28 1.84 -15.35 10.90
N ALA A 29 2.19 -14.52 9.92
CA ALA A 29 1.53 -13.23 9.70
C ALA A 29 0.05 -13.40 9.33
N MET A 30 -0.28 -14.37 8.48
CA MET A 30 -1.67 -14.68 8.09
C MET A 30 -2.50 -15.21 9.27
N GLU A 31 -1.89 -15.98 10.17
CA GLU A 31 -2.57 -16.47 11.37
C GLU A 31 -2.92 -15.33 12.33
N GLN A 32 -1.96 -14.46 12.63
CA GLN A 32 -2.20 -13.25 13.43
C GLN A 32 -3.19 -12.29 12.75
N ALA A 33 -3.08 -12.13 11.43
CA ALA A 33 -4.01 -11.31 10.67
C ALA A 33 -5.44 -11.84 10.77
N GLN A 34 -5.66 -13.15 10.74
CA GLN A 34 -7.00 -13.74 10.89
C GLN A 34 -7.59 -13.50 12.28
N GLU A 35 -6.77 -13.54 13.34
CA GLU A 35 -7.21 -13.23 14.70
C GLU A 35 -7.57 -11.76 14.88
N LEU A 36 -6.77 -10.85 14.29
CA LEU A 36 -6.94 -9.41 14.44
C LEU A 36 -7.92 -8.80 13.42
N ALA A 37 -8.11 -9.44 12.27
CA ALA A 37 -8.99 -8.97 11.19
C ALA A 37 -10.38 -8.53 11.65
N PRO A 38 -11.13 -9.29 12.47
CA PRO A 38 -12.47 -8.86 12.90
C PRO A 38 -12.42 -7.56 13.71
N LYS A 39 -11.49 -7.45 14.67
CA LYS A 39 -11.33 -6.23 15.51
C LYS A 39 -10.81 -5.04 14.69
N ALA A 40 -9.88 -5.31 13.79
CA ALA A 40 -9.32 -4.30 12.89
C ALA A 40 -10.39 -3.76 11.94
N ARG A 41 -11.28 -4.62 11.42
CA ARG A 41 -12.42 -4.19 10.60
C ARG A 41 -13.34 -3.26 11.38
N GLU A 42 -13.82 -3.68 12.55
CA GLU A 42 -14.74 -2.86 13.36
C GLU A 42 -14.13 -1.48 13.72
N THR A 43 -12.85 -1.49 14.10
CA THR A 43 -12.11 -0.26 14.42
C THR A 43 -11.92 0.61 13.17
N ALA A 44 -11.58 0.01 12.02
CA ALA A 44 -11.40 0.72 10.78
C ALA A 44 -12.70 1.36 10.27
N TYR A 45 -13.84 0.67 10.39
CA TYR A 45 -15.15 1.23 10.05
C TYR A 45 -15.46 2.45 10.92
N SER A 46 -15.30 2.35 12.24
CA SER A 46 -15.54 3.46 13.16
C SER A 46 -14.60 4.65 12.92
N ALA A 47 -13.33 4.36 12.68
CA ALA A 47 -12.31 5.37 12.39
C ALA A 47 -12.52 6.04 11.03
N ALA A 48 -12.96 5.29 10.02
CA ALA A 48 -13.28 5.83 8.71
C ALA A 48 -14.50 6.75 8.78
N GLU A 49 -15.56 6.35 9.50
CA GLU A 49 -16.77 7.17 9.67
C GLU A 49 -16.46 8.53 10.32
N SER A 50 -15.67 8.52 11.39
CA SER A 50 -15.31 9.76 12.11
C SER A 50 -14.15 10.53 11.47
N GLY A 51 -13.38 9.88 10.61
CA GLY A 51 -12.13 10.38 10.06
C GLY A 51 -12.18 10.75 8.59
N ARG A 52 -13.28 10.49 7.89
CA ARG A 52 -13.42 10.69 6.43
C ARG A 52 -13.10 12.12 6.02
N GLU A 53 -13.76 13.10 6.64
CA GLU A 53 -13.54 14.52 6.36
C GLU A 53 -12.09 14.94 6.66
N GLY A 54 -11.55 14.50 7.80
CA GLY A 54 -10.16 14.78 8.17
C GLY A 54 -9.14 14.12 7.22
N ALA A 55 -9.47 12.95 6.66
CA ALA A 55 -8.66 12.27 5.67
C ALA A 55 -8.70 12.99 4.32
N ALA A 56 -9.89 13.43 3.86
CA ALA A 56 -10.03 14.24 2.65
C ALA A 56 -9.18 15.52 2.74
N ASP A 57 -9.31 16.26 3.84
CA ASP A 57 -8.52 17.45 4.12
C ASP A 57 -7.01 17.19 4.13
N ALA A 58 -6.58 16.10 4.76
CA ALA A 58 -5.17 15.74 4.84
C ALA A 58 -4.59 15.39 3.46
N ILE A 59 -5.36 14.66 2.64
CA ILE A 59 -5.00 14.31 1.28
C ILE A 59 -4.90 15.57 0.41
N GLU A 60 -5.88 16.46 0.50
CA GLU A 60 -5.91 17.71 -0.27
C GLU A 60 -4.72 18.63 0.06
N ARG A 61 -4.40 18.76 1.36
CA ARG A 61 -3.21 19.51 1.81
C ARG A 61 -1.91 18.89 1.32
N ALA A 62 -1.84 17.57 1.27
CA ALA A 62 -0.66 16.88 0.78
C ALA A 62 -0.52 17.03 -0.75
N ALA A 63 -1.61 16.97 -1.50
CA ALA A 63 -1.64 17.26 -2.93
C ALA A 63 -1.11 18.68 -3.21
N THR A 64 -1.68 19.68 -2.52
CA THR A 64 -1.28 21.10 -2.64
C THR A 64 0.21 21.30 -2.31
N GLN A 65 0.72 20.64 -1.25
CA GLN A 65 2.14 20.72 -0.90
C GLN A 65 3.05 20.09 -1.95
N ILE A 66 2.64 18.97 -2.56
CA ILE A 66 3.38 18.33 -3.64
C ILE A 66 3.43 19.28 -4.84
N GLU A 67 2.31 19.83 -5.27
CA GLU A 67 2.26 20.79 -6.39
C GLU A 67 3.10 22.04 -6.11
N GLY A 68 3.02 22.61 -4.90
CA GLY A 68 3.81 23.76 -4.49
C GLY A 68 5.33 23.51 -4.49
N ARG A 69 5.76 22.28 -4.18
CA ARG A 69 7.19 21.88 -4.26
C ARG A 69 7.65 21.56 -5.68
N VAL A 70 6.72 21.22 -6.56
CA VAL A 70 6.99 20.80 -7.94
C VAL A 70 6.89 21.95 -8.94
N GLY A 71 6.24 23.06 -8.57
CA GLY A 71 6.03 24.27 -9.39
C GLY A 71 7.30 24.98 -9.91
N GLY A 72 8.50 24.46 -9.64
CA GLY A 72 9.77 24.93 -10.23
C GLY A 72 10.71 23.81 -10.68
N VAL A 73 10.25 22.54 -10.71
CA VAL A 73 11.05 21.38 -11.11
C VAL A 73 10.54 20.89 -12.45
N GLU A 74 11.43 20.72 -13.43
CA GLU A 74 11.09 20.20 -14.76
C GLU A 74 11.50 18.73 -14.92
N GLY A 75 10.85 18.01 -15.84
CA GLY A 75 11.22 16.63 -16.21
C GLY A 75 10.30 15.54 -15.65
N MET A 76 10.75 14.29 -15.73
CA MET A 76 9.96 13.12 -15.30
C MET A 76 9.51 13.13 -13.84
N PRO A 77 10.33 13.59 -12.86
CA PRO A 77 9.90 13.70 -11.47
C PRO A 77 8.69 14.63 -11.30
N ALA A 78 8.66 15.74 -12.05
CA ALA A 78 7.56 16.69 -12.00
C ALA A 78 6.26 16.10 -12.57
N LYS A 79 6.36 15.36 -13.68
CA LYS A 79 5.21 14.64 -14.26
C LYS A 79 4.67 13.56 -13.32
N ALA A 80 5.54 12.84 -12.63
CA ALA A 80 5.15 11.81 -11.67
C ALA A 80 4.46 12.45 -10.45
N ALA A 81 5.01 13.54 -9.94
CA ALA A 81 4.43 14.27 -8.81
C ALA A 81 3.09 14.91 -9.16
N GLY A 82 2.95 15.48 -10.37
CA GLY A 82 1.66 16.00 -10.85
C GLY A 82 0.59 14.92 -10.99
N ARG A 83 0.94 13.71 -11.46
CA ARG A 83 0.00 12.57 -11.46
C ARG A 83 -0.39 12.11 -10.06
N ALA A 84 0.57 12.13 -9.13
CA ALA A 84 0.29 11.78 -7.74
C ALA A 84 -0.67 12.81 -7.12
N ALA A 85 -0.41 14.11 -7.29
CA ALA A 85 -1.28 15.18 -6.78
C ALA A 85 -2.69 15.11 -7.38
N GLN A 86 -2.81 14.88 -8.70
CA GLN A 86 -4.11 14.69 -9.34
C GLN A 86 -4.87 13.47 -8.77
N GLY A 87 -4.17 12.35 -8.57
CA GLY A 87 -4.78 11.17 -7.94
C GLY A 87 -5.22 11.43 -6.50
N MET A 88 -4.49 12.27 -5.77
CA MET A 88 -4.85 12.69 -4.41
C MET A 88 -6.08 13.59 -4.41
N HIS A 89 -6.20 14.55 -5.34
CA HIS A 89 -7.39 15.39 -5.45
C HIS A 89 -8.65 14.55 -5.73
N VAL A 90 -8.57 13.61 -6.68
CA VAL A 90 -9.67 12.68 -6.97
C VAL A 90 -10.04 11.85 -5.75
N ALA A 91 -9.04 11.39 -4.98
CA ALA A 91 -9.30 10.64 -3.76
C ALA A 91 -9.95 11.50 -2.67
N ALA A 92 -9.54 12.76 -2.51
CA ALA A 92 -10.13 13.69 -1.54
C ALA A 92 -11.60 13.99 -1.91
N GLU A 93 -11.87 14.32 -3.17
CA GLU A 93 -13.23 14.57 -3.68
C GLU A 93 -14.13 13.34 -3.52
N TYR A 94 -13.61 12.15 -3.83
CA TYR A 94 -14.33 10.90 -3.65
C TYR A 94 -14.67 10.63 -2.18
N LEU A 95 -13.74 10.86 -1.26
CA LEU A 95 -13.99 10.77 0.19
C LEU A 95 -14.98 11.82 0.70
N GLU A 96 -14.99 13.03 0.14
CA GLU A 96 -15.92 14.08 0.55
C GLU A 96 -17.37 13.74 0.18
N HIS A 97 -17.58 13.20 -1.03
CA HIS A 97 -18.91 13.01 -1.60
C HIS A 97 -19.54 11.63 -1.37
N HIS A 98 -18.78 10.63 -0.94
CA HIS A 98 -19.29 9.27 -0.75
C HIS A 98 -19.37 8.89 0.73
N GLU A 99 -20.36 8.08 1.07
CA GLU A 99 -20.50 7.55 2.41
C GLU A 99 -19.43 6.48 2.68
N THR A 100 -19.01 6.35 3.94
CA THR A 100 -17.98 5.38 4.34
C THR A 100 -18.31 3.95 3.92
N ALA A 101 -19.60 3.58 3.99
CA ALA A 101 -20.07 2.27 3.57
C ALA A 101 -19.85 2.04 2.06
N GLU A 102 -20.18 3.03 1.22
CA GLU A 102 -19.98 2.97 -0.23
C GLU A 102 -18.49 2.85 -0.58
N ILE A 103 -17.64 3.64 0.09
CA ILE A 103 -16.18 3.60 -0.11
C ILE A 103 -15.63 2.21 0.21
N ILE A 104 -16.07 1.60 1.31
CA ILE A 104 -15.57 0.29 1.74
C ILE A 104 -16.06 -0.81 0.78
N ASP A 105 -17.31 -0.74 0.34
CA ASP A 105 -17.87 -1.68 -0.62
C ASP A 105 -17.14 -1.62 -1.98
N ASP A 106 -16.85 -0.41 -2.47
CA ASP A 106 -16.09 -0.20 -3.71
C ASP A 106 -14.65 -0.74 -3.59
N VAL A 107 -14.00 -0.53 -2.44
CA VAL A 107 -12.67 -1.11 -2.16
C VAL A 107 -12.74 -2.63 -2.14
N GLU A 108 -13.74 -3.23 -1.49
CA GLU A 108 -13.93 -4.67 -1.44
C GLU A 108 -14.14 -5.27 -2.84
N GLN A 109 -14.97 -4.62 -3.65
CA GLN A 109 -15.22 -5.01 -5.04
C GLN A 109 -13.95 -4.88 -5.89
N TYR A 110 -13.20 -3.79 -5.75
CA TYR A 110 -11.95 -3.58 -6.49
C TYR A 110 -10.90 -4.63 -6.13
N VAL A 111 -10.72 -4.95 -4.85
CA VAL A 111 -9.79 -5.99 -4.38
C VAL A 111 -10.15 -7.36 -4.94
N ARG A 112 -11.44 -7.71 -4.94
CA ARG A 112 -11.92 -8.97 -5.55
C ARG A 112 -11.67 -9.03 -7.05
N THR A 113 -11.80 -7.91 -7.74
CA THR A 113 -11.65 -7.83 -9.20
C THR A 113 -10.18 -7.78 -9.64
N HIS A 114 -9.31 -7.16 -8.84
CA HIS A 114 -7.91 -6.91 -9.18
C HIS A 114 -6.92 -7.34 -8.07
N PRO A 115 -6.90 -8.63 -7.69
CA PRO A 115 -6.15 -9.10 -6.52
C PRO A 115 -4.65 -8.77 -6.59
N MET A 116 -4.04 -8.89 -7.78
CA MET A 116 -2.61 -8.63 -7.96
C MET A 116 -2.24 -7.15 -7.80
N ARG A 117 -3.06 -6.24 -8.34
CA ARG A 117 -2.81 -4.79 -8.25
C ARG A 117 -3.00 -4.31 -6.80
N SER A 118 -4.04 -4.82 -6.15
CA SER A 118 -4.33 -4.49 -4.75
C SER A 118 -3.24 -4.98 -3.80
N LEU A 119 -2.66 -6.16 -4.05
CA LEU A 119 -1.51 -6.63 -3.26
C LEU A 119 -0.31 -5.68 -3.36
N THR A 120 0.03 -5.22 -4.57
CA THR A 120 1.12 -4.25 -4.75
C THR A 120 0.84 -2.94 -4.03
N ALA A 121 -0.40 -2.44 -4.13
CA ALA A 121 -0.81 -1.24 -3.41
C ALA A 121 -0.72 -1.44 -1.88
N ALA A 122 -1.17 -2.58 -1.36
CA ALA A 122 -1.10 -2.90 0.06
C ALA A 122 0.35 -2.97 0.57
N VAL A 123 1.26 -3.58 -0.20
CA VAL A 123 2.69 -3.62 0.13
C VAL A 123 3.29 -2.22 0.15
N ALA A 124 2.99 -1.39 -0.85
CA ALA A 124 3.49 -0.02 -0.93
C ALA A 124 2.98 0.84 0.25
N THR A 125 1.67 0.80 0.51
CA THR A 125 1.05 1.52 1.63
C THR A 125 1.58 1.02 2.97
N GLY A 126 1.65 -0.30 3.18
CA GLY A 126 2.20 -0.90 4.39
C GLY A 126 3.66 -0.52 4.64
N PHE A 127 4.48 -0.47 3.58
CA PHE A 127 5.86 0.01 3.67
C PHE A 127 5.94 1.49 4.07
N ILE A 128 5.13 2.36 3.46
CA ILE A 128 5.12 3.80 3.77
C ILE A 128 4.70 4.01 5.23
N VAL A 129 3.59 3.40 5.65
CA VAL A 129 3.09 3.50 7.03
C VAL A 129 4.11 2.95 8.01
N GLY A 130 4.67 1.76 7.73
CA GLY A 130 5.71 1.16 8.54
C GLY A 130 6.99 2.00 8.61
N ARG A 131 7.32 2.74 7.55
CA ARG A 131 8.46 3.67 7.52
C ARG A 131 8.21 4.93 8.34
N VAL A 132 6.98 5.44 8.38
CA VAL A 132 6.62 6.65 9.16
C VAL A 132 6.52 6.35 10.65
N LEU A 133 6.01 5.16 11.01
CA LEU A 133 5.83 4.74 12.41
C LEU A 133 7.09 4.16 13.07
N ARG A 134 8.21 4.07 12.34
CA ARG A 134 9.48 3.48 12.80
C ARG A 134 10.58 4.53 12.94
#